data_AF-A0A835QPL1-F1
#
_entry.id   AF-A0A835QPL1-F1
#
_cell.length_a   1.000
_cell.length_b   1.000
_cell.length_c   1.000
_cell.angle_alpha   90.00
_cell.angle_beta   90.00
_cell.angle_gamma   90.00
#
_symmetry.space_group_name_H-M   'P 1'
#
loop_
_entity.id
_entity.type
_entity.pdbx_description
1 polymer ?
#
loop_
_entity_poly.entity_id
_entity_poly.type
_entity_poly.pdbx_seq_one_letter_code
_entity_poly.pdbx_strand_id
1 'polypeptide(L)'
;MGASHSTDYRPSPEQQEQESLANSTGFFTFLKSAFARLSVPQSQCIPLSSLQLSLSVPSVTLGSASSISAPDFPLLPHVGPASSELLFAAGKDGTDWTAFLQGYNKCCARMSASCSFNLLCRLFYGVCRRAGIASPLDFDQKDAEGGKVEGRMEAGELLMLLWLCWVMEQSPRIAKRGGGEVFLPDLSQMLLSAFVACGEVVDDDGLWDFDCLQSGKSVSLQKLCVWLLTTAPGLLNCFPYFLREKIRAIAVSGVSRCIKGKFKQ
;
A
#
# COMPACT_ATOMS: atom_id res chain seq x y z
N MET A 1 -42.94 13.90 36.03
CA MET A 1 -42.74 12.98 34.88
C MET A 1 -41.54 13.50 34.09
N GLY A 2 -40.38 12.88 34.23
CA GLY A 2 -39.17 13.23 33.49
C GLY A 2 -38.69 12.01 32.74
N ALA A 3 -39.04 11.91 31.45
CA ALA A 3 -38.58 10.84 30.58
C ALA A 3 -37.21 11.23 30.03
N SER A 4 -36.16 10.68 30.62
CA SER A 4 -34.82 10.70 30.04
C SER A 4 -34.84 9.83 28.78
N HIS A 5 -34.77 10.47 27.61
CA HIS A 5 -34.42 9.80 26.36
C HIS A 5 -32.95 9.39 26.43
N SER A 6 -32.66 8.25 27.03
CA SER A 6 -31.40 7.53 26.79
C SER A 6 -31.60 6.80 25.47
N THR A 7 -31.15 7.39 24.37
CA THR A 7 -30.95 6.63 23.14
C THR A 7 -29.90 5.57 23.44
N ASP A 8 -30.34 4.32 23.60
CA ASP A 8 -29.47 3.15 23.52
C ASP A 8 -28.76 3.19 22.17
N TYR A 9 -27.58 3.79 22.12
CA TYR A 9 -26.70 3.73 20.96
C TYR A 9 -26.13 2.32 20.89
N ARG A 10 -26.87 1.43 20.22
CA ARG A 10 -26.38 0.10 19.87
C ARG A 10 -25.73 0.19 18.48
N PRO A 11 -24.43 -0.11 18.34
CA PRO A 11 -23.80 -0.14 17.03
C PRO A 11 -24.49 -1.15 16.11
N SER A 12 -24.48 -0.89 14.81
CA SER A 12 -25.00 -1.82 13.81
C SER A 12 -24.23 -3.14 13.85
N PRO A 13 -24.83 -4.28 13.45
CA PRO A 13 -24.13 -5.57 13.43
C PRO A 13 -22.88 -5.53 12.55
N GLU A 14 -22.93 -4.80 11.43
CA GLU A 14 -21.80 -4.59 10.54
C GLU A 14 -20.66 -3.82 11.23
N GLN A 15 -20.97 -2.73 11.93
CA GLN A 15 -19.96 -2.00 12.70
C GLN A 15 -19.34 -2.89 13.77
N GLN A 16 -20.15 -3.68 14.48
CA GLN A 16 -19.66 -4.57 15.54
C GLN A 16 -18.73 -5.66 14.99
N GLU A 17 -19.03 -6.21 13.81
CA GLU A 17 -18.15 -7.18 13.13
C GLU A 17 -16.81 -6.54 12.76
N GLN A 18 -16.83 -5.35 12.15
CA GLN A 18 -15.61 -4.64 11.75
C GLN A 18 -14.75 -4.25 12.96
N GLU A 19 -15.37 -3.85 14.07
CA GLU A 19 -14.67 -3.59 15.33
C GLU A 19 -14.04 -4.87 15.91
N SER A 20 -14.75 -6.00 15.87
CA SER A 20 -14.23 -7.30 16.32
C SER A 20 -13.01 -7.74 15.51
N LEU A 21 -13.10 -7.66 14.17
CA LEU A 21 -11.99 -7.96 13.27
C LEU A 21 -10.80 -7.05 13.54
N ALA A 22 -11.03 -5.74 13.65
CA ALA A 22 -9.97 -4.78 13.95
C ALA A 22 -9.32 -5.04 15.32
N ASN A 23 -10.11 -5.43 16.32
CA ASN A 23 -9.63 -5.76 17.65
C ASN A 23 -8.72 -7.00 17.64
N SER A 24 -9.03 -8.00 16.81
CA SER A 24 -8.18 -9.18 16.63
C SER A 24 -6.77 -8.86 16.09
N THR A 25 -6.60 -7.69 15.44
CA THR A 25 -5.28 -7.23 14.94
C THR A 25 -4.42 -6.57 16.01
N GLY A 26 -4.96 -6.29 17.21
CA GLY A 26 -4.25 -5.58 18.28
C GLY A 26 -4.05 -4.08 18.05
N PHE A 27 -4.66 -3.50 17.01
CA PHE A 27 -4.50 -2.09 16.62
C PHE A 27 -5.70 -1.20 16.95
N PHE A 28 -6.74 -1.73 17.59
CA PHE A 28 -8.02 -1.06 17.79
C PHE A 28 -7.91 0.31 18.46
N THR A 29 -7.08 0.43 19.50
CA THR A 29 -6.85 1.70 20.19
C THR A 29 -6.21 2.75 19.29
N PHE A 30 -5.24 2.35 18.46
CA PHE A 30 -4.63 3.24 17.48
C PHE A 30 -5.62 3.65 16.39
N LEU A 31 -6.49 2.74 15.95
CA LEU A 31 -7.54 3.04 14.97
C LEU A 31 -8.52 4.08 15.49
N LYS A 32 -9.02 3.93 16.72
CA LYS A 32 -9.90 4.93 17.36
C LYS A 32 -9.23 6.30 17.44
N SER A 33 -7.98 6.34 17.90
CA SER A 33 -7.23 7.59 18.03
C SER A 33 -6.93 8.23 16.67
N ALA A 34 -6.53 7.44 15.67
CA ALA A 34 -6.29 7.93 14.32
C ALA A 34 -7.58 8.47 13.69
N PHE A 35 -8.70 7.76 13.82
CA PHE A 35 -9.99 8.19 13.31
C PHE A 35 -10.42 9.52 13.92
N ALA A 36 -10.39 9.63 15.26
CA ALA A 36 -10.75 10.86 15.96
C ALA A 36 -9.88 12.07 15.58
N ARG A 37 -8.64 11.84 15.13
CA ARG A 37 -7.72 12.90 14.69
C ARG A 37 -7.91 13.31 13.23
N LEU A 38 -8.31 12.37 12.39
CA LEU A 38 -8.50 12.60 10.96
C LEU A 38 -9.92 13.07 10.63
N SER A 39 -10.89 12.76 11.48
CA SER A 39 -12.29 13.11 11.27
C SER A 39 -12.54 14.60 11.52
N VAL A 40 -13.47 15.16 10.76
CA VAL A 40 -13.97 16.52 11.03
C VAL A 40 -15.03 16.42 12.12
N PRO A 41 -14.95 17.20 13.22
CA PRO A 41 -15.88 17.08 14.35
C PRO A 41 -17.36 17.22 13.98
N GLN A 42 -17.67 18.00 12.93
CA GLN A 42 -19.04 18.27 12.51
C GLN A 42 -19.65 17.14 11.68
N SER A 43 -18.87 16.46 10.83
CA SER A 43 -19.37 15.37 9.98
C SER A 43 -19.10 13.99 10.56
N GLN A 44 -18.20 13.87 11.54
CA GLN A 44 -17.69 12.60 12.07
C GLN A 44 -17.10 11.68 10.99
N CYS A 45 -16.76 12.23 9.82
CA CYS A 45 -16.15 11.50 8.71
C CYS A 45 -14.74 12.02 8.46
N ILE A 46 -13.88 11.14 7.95
CA ILE A 46 -12.55 11.51 7.48
C ILE A 46 -12.65 12.01 6.02
N PRO A 47 -12.19 13.23 5.72
CA PRO A 47 -12.07 13.69 4.35
C PRO A 47 -11.08 12.85 3.56
N LEU A 48 -11.39 12.56 2.28
CA LEU A 48 -10.49 11.80 1.41
C LEU A 48 -9.10 12.43 1.31
N SER A 49 -9.01 13.76 1.23
CA SER A 49 -7.74 14.49 1.20
C SER A 49 -6.89 14.24 2.46
N SER A 50 -7.51 14.17 3.64
CA SER A 50 -6.83 13.85 4.90
C SER A 50 -6.25 12.43 4.89
N LEU A 51 -7.00 11.45 4.36
CA LEU A 51 -6.50 10.06 4.18
C LEU A 51 -5.34 10.01 3.19
N GLN A 52 -5.48 10.64 2.04
CA GLN A 52 -4.45 10.68 0.99
C GLN A 52 -3.13 11.23 1.52
N LEU A 53 -3.16 12.37 2.20
CA LEU A 53 -1.98 12.99 2.80
C LEU A 53 -1.38 12.11 3.89
N SER A 54 -2.21 11.53 4.74
CA SER A 54 -1.77 10.66 5.84
C SER A 54 -1.07 9.39 5.36
N LEU A 55 -1.51 8.84 4.23
CA LEU A 55 -0.93 7.66 3.58
C LEU A 55 0.17 8.00 2.58
N SER A 56 0.52 9.27 2.40
CA SER A 56 1.58 9.67 1.46
C SER A 56 2.97 9.31 1.98
N VAL A 57 3.87 8.92 1.08
CA VAL A 57 5.30 8.79 1.41
C VAL A 57 5.92 10.20 1.31
N PRO A 58 6.73 10.64 2.29
CA PRO A 58 7.42 11.92 2.20
C PRO A 58 8.23 12.02 0.91
N SER A 59 8.30 13.21 0.32
CA SER A 59 9.19 13.47 -0.81
C SER A 59 10.63 13.18 -0.39
N VAL A 60 11.26 12.24 -1.09
CA VAL A 60 12.65 11.84 -0.90
C VAL A 60 13.40 12.05 -2.19
N THR A 61 14.65 12.48 -2.08
CA THR A 61 15.57 12.44 -3.23
C THR A 61 16.01 10.99 -3.37
N LEU A 62 15.93 10.43 -4.57
CA LEU A 62 16.27 9.03 -4.78
C LEU A 62 17.66 8.92 -5.37
N GLY A 63 18.55 8.30 -4.60
CA GLY A 63 19.81 7.78 -5.11
C GLY A 63 19.61 6.34 -5.56
N SER A 64 20.32 5.91 -6.59
CA SER A 64 20.39 4.50 -6.97
C SER A 64 21.77 3.97 -6.61
N ALA A 65 21.84 2.87 -5.86
CA ALA A 65 23.08 2.10 -5.72
C ALA A 65 23.37 1.22 -6.95
N SER A 66 22.42 1.15 -7.90
CA SER A 66 22.47 0.29 -9.07
C SER A 66 22.91 1.08 -10.30
N SER A 67 23.58 0.41 -11.25
CA SER A 67 23.93 0.96 -12.57
C SER A 67 22.70 1.18 -13.46
N ILE A 68 21.56 0.60 -13.08
CA ILE A 68 20.25 0.87 -13.65
C ILE A 68 19.94 2.33 -13.32
N SER A 69 20.01 3.19 -14.35
CA SER A 69 19.55 4.57 -14.25
C SER A 69 18.15 4.52 -13.67
N ALA A 70 17.98 4.99 -12.44
CA ALA A 70 16.67 5.15 -11.85
C ALA A 70 16.15 6.48 -12.39
N PRO A 71 15.40 6.53 -13.52
CA PRO A 71 14.62 7.73 -13.78
C PRO A 71 13.74 7.94 -12.54
N ASP A 72 13.57 9.21 -12.14
CA ASP A 72 12.78 9.66 -11.00
C ASP A 72 11.64 8.68 -10.69
N PHE A 73 11.80 7.81 -9.69
CA PHE A 73 10.84 6.74 -9.40
C PHE A 73 9.47 7.39 -9.13
N PRO A 74 8.58 7.47 -10.15
CA PRO A 74 7.56 8.51 -10.16
C PRO A 74 6.35 8.06 -9.32
N LEU A 75 6.47 6.89 -8.69
CA LEU A 75 5.41 6.17 -8.02
C LEU A 75 5.12 6.74 -6.61
N LEU A 76 6.13 7.27 -5.91
CA LEU A 76 5.99 7.67 -4.50
C LEU A 76 4.88 8.70 -4.22
N PRO A 77 4.73 9.77 -5.01
CA PRO A 77 3.65 10.74 -4.82
C PRO A 77 2.25 10.13 -4.95
N HIS A 78 2.12 9.00 -5.64
CA HIS A 78 0.84 8.37 -5.94
C HIS A 78 0.46 7.26 -4.95
N VAL A 79 1.37 6.85 -4.04
CA VAL A 79 1.11 5.80 -3.05
C VAL A 79 -0.05 6.15 -2.13
N GLY A 80 -0.08 7.37 -1.59
CA GLY A 80 -1.16 7.84 -0.71
C GLY A 80 -2.52 7.84 -1.42
N PRO A 81 -2.65 8.54 -2.57
CA PRO A 81 -3.87 8.53 -3.39
C PRO A 81 -4.34 7.15 -3.87
N ALA A 82 -3.42 6.25 -4.25
CA ALA A 82 -3.78 4.89 -4.66
C ALA A 82 -4.23 4.05 -3.46
N SER A 83 -3.53 4.14 -2.33
CA SER A 83 -3.87 3.43 -1.09
C SER A 83 -5.22 3.86 -0.55
N SER A 84 -5.52 5.17 -0.56
CA SER A 84 -6.80 5.68 -0.11
C SER A 84 -7.96 5.17 -0.95
N GLU A 85 -7.82 5.19 -2.28
CA GLU A 85 -8.87 4.72 -3.21
C GLU A 85 -9.07 3.20 -3.10
N LEU A 86 -7.98 2.44 -2.99
CA LEU A 86 -8.03 0.98 -2.95
C LEU A 86 -8.67 0.43 -1.66
N LEU A 87 -8.38 1.08 -0.52
CA LEU A 87 -8.77 0.59 0.80
C LEU A 87 -10.00 1.30 1.33
N PHE A 88 -10.08 2.61 1.21
CA PHE A 88 -11.08 3.43 1.88
C PHE A 88 -12.02 4.02 0.84
N ALA A 89 -13.10 3.28 0.54
CA ALA A 89 -14.18 3.81 -0.26
C ALA A 89 -14.77 5.03 0.46
N ALA A 90 -14.53 6.23 -0.08
CA ALA A 90 -15.14 7.44 0.44
C ALA A 90 -16.51 7.60 -0.20
N GLY A 91 -17.56 7.65 0.63
CA GLY A 91 -18.88 8.12 0.19
C GLY A 91 -18.83 9.62 -0.14
N LYS A 92 -19.98 10.20 -0.50
CA LYS A 92 -20.07 11.65 -0.79
C LYS A 92 -19.57 12.53 0.36
N ASP A 93 -19.70 12.06 1.60
CA ASP A 93 -19.37 12.81 2.81
C ASP A 93 -18.03 12.40 3.45
N GLY A 94 -17.24 11.57 2.77
CA GLY A 94 -15.96 11.03 3.26
C GLY A 94 -16.07 9.60 3.78
N THR A 95 -15.13 9.22 4.65
CA THR A 95 -15.04 7.87 5.23
C THR A 95 -15.50 7.91 6.69
N ASP A 96 -16.64 7.29 6.98
CA ASP A 96 -17.12 7.12 8.36
C ASP A 96 -16.33 6.03 9.12
N TRP A 97 -16.68 5.79 10.39
CA TRP A 97 -15.97 4.84 11.24
C TRP A 97 -16.02 3.40 10.69
N THR A 98 -17.18 2.97 10.23
CA THR A 98 -17.38 1.61 9.71
C THR A 98 -16.59 1.40 8.42
N ALA A 99 -16.67 2.33 7.46
CA ALA A 99 -15.91 2.29 6.22
C ALA A 99 -14.40 2.39 6.47
N PHE A 100 -13.97 3.16 7.47
CA PHE A 100 -12.57 3.21 7.88
C PHE A 100 -12.07 1.86 8.41
N LEU A 101 -12.84 1.19 9.26
CA LEU A 101 -12.49 -0.14 9.74
C LEU A 101 -12.50 -1.19 8.64
N GLN A 102 -13.48 -1.14 7.72
CA GLN A 102 -13.52 -2.02 6.55
C GLN A 102 -12.26 -1.89 5.71
N GLY A 103 -11.85 -0.66 5.39
CA GLY A 103 -10.63 -0.43 4.62
C GLY A 103 -9.37 -0.90 5.32
N TYR A 104 -9.28 -0.72 6.65
CA TYR A 104 -8.18 -1.26 7.44
C TYR A 104 -8.19 -2.80 7.43
N ASN A 105 -9.33 -3.43 7.71
CA ASN A 105 -9.45 -4.89 7.79
C ASN A 105 -9.18 -5.55 6.44
N LYS A 106 -9.59 -4.93 5.33
CA LYS A 106 -9.27 -5.37 3.96
C LYS A 106 -7.77 -5.54 3.71
N CYS A 107 -6.93 -4.80 4.42
CA CYS A 107 -5.46 -4.86 4.31
C CYS A 107 -4.79 -5.59 5.48
N CYS A 108 -5.31 -5.46 6.70
CA CYS A 108 -4.59 -5.80 7.93
C CYS A 108 -5.24 -6.92 8.75
N ALA A 109 -6.47 -7.34 8.44
CA ALA A 109 -7.05 -8.52 9.05
C ALA A 109 -6.34 -9.79 8.55
N ARG A 110 -6.66 -10.93 9.16
CA ARG A 110 -6.07 -12.21 8.77
C ARG A 110 -6.51 -12.55 7.34
N MET A 111 -5.56 -12.59 6.42
CA MET A 111 -5.79 -12.95 5.02
C MET A 111 -4.79 -14.03 4.57
N SER A 112 -5.14 -14.75 3.50
CA SER A 112 -4.17 -15.62 2.84
C SER A 112 -3.09 -14.79 2.18
N ALA A 113 -1.91 -15.39 2.02
CA ALA A 113 -0.78 -14.71 1.41
C ALA A 113 -1.01 -14.38 -0.08
N SER A 114 -1.85 -15.17 -0.78
CA SER A 114 -2.30 -14.85 -2.14
C SER A 114 -3.19 -13.60 -2.18
N CYS A 115 -4.09 -13.41 -1.21
CA CYS A 115 -4.88 -12.19 -1.10
C CYS A 115 -3.99 -10.97 -0.81
N SER A 116 -2.99 -11.11 0.07
CA SER A 116 -2.00 -10.04 0.32
C SER A 116 -1.27 -9.66 -0.96
N PHE A 117 -0.83 -10.66 -1.74
CA PHE A 117 -0.16 -10.43 -3.03
C PHE A 117 -1.07 -9.72 -4.03
N ASN A 118 -2.32 -10.18 -4.18
CA ASN A 118 -3.30 -9.55 -5.07
C ASN A 118 -3.55 -8.08 -4.69
N LEU A 119 -3.66 -7.79 -3.39
CA LEU A 119 -3.85 -6.42 -2.90
C LEU A 119 -2.63 -5.54 -3.18
N LEU A 120 -1.42 -6.06 -3.00
CA LEU A 120 -0.17 -5.38 -3.32
C LEU A 120 -0.07 -5.07 -4.82
N CYS A 121 -0.42 -6.03 -5.69
CA CYS A 121 -0.52 -5.80 -7.13
C CYS A 121 -1.52 -4.69 -7.42
N ARG A 122 -2.76 -4.75 -6.91
CA ARG A 122 -3.76 -3.69 -7.13
C ARG A 122 -3.26 -2.31 -6.70
N LEU A 123 -2.52 -2.22 -5.59
CA LEU A 123 -1.89 -0.98 -5.17
C LEU A 123 -0.88 -0.50 -6.21
N PHE A 124 0.09 -1.34 -6.56
CA PHE A 124 1.14 -1.01 -7.53
C PHE A 124 0.56 -0.50 -8.85
N TYR A 125 -0.47 -1.14 -9.37
CA TYR A 125 -1.13 -0.71 -10.61
C TYR A 125 -1.91 0.58 -10.45
N GLY A 126 -2.60 0.76 -9.33
CA GLY A 126 -3.23 2.04 -8.99
C GLY A 126 -2.24 3.19 -8.94
N VAL A 127 -1.01 2.92 -8.49
CA VAL A 127 0.10 3.87 -8.45
C VAL A 127 0.65 4.14 -9.87
N CYS A 128 0.93 3.11 -10.66
CA CYS A 128 1.40 3.24 -12.06
C CYS A 128 0.41 4.01 -12.94
N ARG A 129 -0.89 3.69 -12.84
CA ARG A 129 -1.97 4.38 -13.57
C ARG A 129 -1.97 5.88 -13.29
N ARG A 130 -1.76 6.27 -12.03
CA ARG A 130 -1.70 7.68 -11.61
C ARG A 130 -0.41 8.38 -12.05
N ALA A 131 0.67 7.62 -12.22
CA ALA A 131 1.93 8.10 -12.78
C ALA A 131 1.92 8.19 -14.32
N GLY A 132 0.82 7.78 -14.99
CA GLY A 132 0.74 7.76 -16.46
C GLY A 132 1.54 6.63 -17.12
N ILE A 133 1.96 5.63 -16.34
CA ILE A 133 2.68 4.46 -16.85
C ILE A 133 1.65 3.44 -17.34
N ALA A 134 1.71 3.13 -18.64
CA ALA A 134 0.91 2.06 -19.23
C ALA A 134 1.33 0.73 -18.61
N SER A 135 0.37 -0.05 -18.13
CA SER A 135 0.66 -1.36 -17.55
C SER A 135 -0.37 -2.38 -18.04
N PRO A 136 0.06 -3.58 -18.49
CA PRO A 136 -0.76 -4.48 -19.29
C PRO A 136 -1.62 -5.46 -18.48
N LEU A 137 -1.74 -5.30 -17.14
CA LEU A 137 -2.59 -6.22 -16.38
C LEU A 137 -4.07 -5.89 -16.52
N ASP A 138 -4.82 -6.97 -16.71
CA ASP A 138 -6.26 -6.96 -16.64
C ASP A 138 -6.68 -7.39 -15.23
N PHE A 139 -7.42 -6.52 -14.54
CA PHE A 139 -8.00 -6.84 -13.23
C PHE A 139 -9.47 -7.10 -13.45
N ASP A 140 -9.95 -8.28 -13.04
CA ASP A 140 -11.39 -8.53 -13.06
C ASP A 140 -12.08 -7.55 -12.09
N GLN A 141 -12.75 -6.56 -12.65
CA GLN A 141 -13.44 -5.51 -11.91
C GLN A 141 -14.64 -6.06 -11.11
N LYS A 142 -15.07 -7.30 -11.36
CA LYS A 142 -16.21 -7.92 -10.67
C LYS A 142 -15.87 -8.49 -9.29
N ASP A 143 -14.60 -8.77 -9.01
CA ASP A 143 -14.17 -9.27 -7.69
C ASP A 143 -13.57 -8.14 -6.83
N ALA A 144 -14.44 -7.38 -6.19
CA ALA A 144 -14.08 -6.29 -5.27
C ALA A 144 -13.31 -6.79 -4.01
N GLU A 145 -13.43 -8.07 -3.67
CA GLU A 145 -12.87 -8.70 -2.46
C GLU A 145 -11.84 -9.79 -2.79
N GLY A 146 -10.59 -9.39 -3.08
CA GLY A 146 -9.48 -10.35 -3.18
C GLY A 146 -9.46 -11.19 -4.46
N GLY A 147 -10.22 -10.79 -5.49
CA GLY A 147 -10.28 -11.44 -6.80
C GLY A 147 -8.93 -11.82 -7.37
N LYS A 148 -8.91 -12.96 -8.03
CA LYS A 148 -7.73 -13.51 -8.70
C LYS A 148 -7.16 -12.46 -9.64
N VAL A 149 -5.90 -12.08 -9.43
CA VAL A 149 -5.19 -11.20 -10.36
C VAL A 149 -4.50 -12.09 -11.39
N GLU A 150 -4.91 -11.94 -12.65
CA GLU A 150 -4.29 -12.64 -13.77
C GLU A 150 -3.46 -11.67 -14.60
N GLY A 151 -2.48 -12.23 -15.31
CA GLY A 151 -1.60 -11.49 -16.22
C GLY A 151 -0.13 -11.74 -15.94
N ARG A 152 0.69 -10.87 -16.53
CA ARG A 152 2.14 -11.01 -16.60
C ARG A 152 2.81 -9.69 -16.22
N MET A 153 4.01 -9.80 -15.68
CA MET A 153 4.83 -8.69 -15.25
C MET A 153 6.20 -8.76 -15.92
N GLU A 154 6.61 -7.67 -16.55
CA GLU A 154 7.94 -7.54 -17.13
C GLU A 154 8.99 -7.26 -16.04
N ALA A 155 10.28 -7.42 -16.37
CA ALA A 155 11.36 -7.22 -15.42
C ALA A 155 11.38 -5.79 -14.83
N GLY A 156 11.13 -4.77 -15.66
CA GLY A 156 11.06 -3.38 -15.20
C GLY A 156 9.88 -3.13 -14.25
N GLU A 157 8.73 -3.72 -14.52
CA GLU A 157 7.56 -3.64 -13.65
C GLU A 157 7.80 -4.34 -12.32
N LEU A 158 8.41 -5.53 -12.34
CA LEU A 158 8.79 -6.25 -11.13
C LEU A 158 9.80 -5.46 -10.31
N LEU A 159 10.80 -4.85 -10.96
CA LEU A 159 11.77 -4.00 -10.27
C LEU A 159 11.08 -2.83 -9.55
N MET A 160 10.18 -2.14 -10.24
CA MET A 160 9.42 -1.03 -9.67
C MET A 160 8.53 -1.48 -8.50
N LEU A 161 7.89 -2.65 -8.62
CA LEU A 161 7.10 -3.24 -7.53
C LEU A 161 7.98 -3.52 -6.31
N LEU A 162 9.15 -4.11 -6.50
CA LEU A 162 10.06 -4.44 -5.40
C LEU A 162 10.62 -3.19 -4.73
N TRP A 163 10.96 -2.15 -5.49
CA TRP A 163 11.33 -0.85 -4.94
C TRP A 163 10.18 -0.18 -4.19
N LEU A 164 8.94 -0.30 -4.68
CA LEU A 164 7.76 0.19 -3.97
C LEU A 164 7.61 -0.52 -2.61
N CYS A 165 7.75 -1.85 -2.59
CA CYS A 165 7.73 -2.64 -1.35
C CYS A 165 8.81 -2.18 -0.37
N TRP A 166 10.04 -2.00 -0.87
CA TRP A 166 11.16 -1.51 -0.08
C TRP A 166 10.87 -0.14 0.54
N VAL A 167 10.39 0.82 -0.25
CA VAL A 167 10.08 2.16 0.26
C VAL A 167 8.94 2.13 1.27
N MET A 168 7.91 1.32 1.06
CA MET A 168 6.83 1.13 2.04
C MET A 168 7.36 0.58 3.37
N GLU A 169 8.28 -0.37 3.34
CA GLU A 169 8.92 -0.91 4.53
C GLU A 169 9.83 0.12 5.23
N GLN A 170 10.55 0.95 4.46
CA GLN A 170 11.43 1.99 5.01
C GLN A 170 10.69 3.28 5.44
N SER A 171 9.43 3.47 5.02
CA SER A 171 8.62 4.68 5.28
C SER A 171 8.68 5.21 6.72
N PRO A 172 8.58 4.38 7.78
CA PRO A 172 8.69 4.88 9.16
C PRO A 172 10.07 5.47 9.48
N ARG A 173 11.13 4.90 8.90
CA ARG A 173 12.51 5.37 9.07
C ARG A 173 12.75 6.65 8.28
N ILE A 174 12.19 6.74 7.07
CA ILE A 174 12.22 7.94 6.23
C ILE A 174 11.54 9.11 6.96
N ALA A 175 10.36 8.87 7.53
CA ALA A 175 9.63 9.89 8.29
C ALA A 175 10.41 10.38 9.52
N LYS A 176 11.07 9.48 10.26
CA LYS A 176 11.90 9.85 11.42
C LYS A 176 13.12 10.70 11.07
N ARG A 177 13.69 10.52 9.87
CA ARG A 177 14.85 11.30 9.40
C ARG A 177 14.47 12.71 8.93
N GLY A 178 13.17 13.03 8.84
CA GLY A 178 12.71 14.36 8.40
C GLY A 178 12.79 14.58 6.89
N GLY A 179 12.86 13.50 6.11
CA GLY A 179 13.20 13.56 4.68
C GLY A 179 14.70 13.43 4.44
N GLY A 180 15.08 13.24 3.18
CA GLY A 180 16.48 13.06 2.78
C GLY A 180 16.64 12.16 1.57
N GLU A 181 17.89 11.80 1.29
CA GLU A 181 18.23 10.86 0.22
C GLU A 181 17.91 9.43 0.66
N VAL A 182 17.13 8.73 -0.15
CA VAL A 182 16.84 7.31 0.01
C VAL A 182 17.51 6.57 -1.13
N PHE A 183 18.36 5.61 -0.78
CA PHE A 183 19.02 4.75 -1.74
C PHE A 183 18.14 3.55 -2.06
N LEU A 184 17.79 3.41 -3.34
CA LEU A 184 17.16 2.21 -3.85
C LEU A 184 18.19 1.07 -3.89
N PRO A 185 17.87 -0.10 -3.32
CA PRO A 185 18.77 -1.23 -3.32
C PRO A 185 18.95 -1.76 -4.74
N ASP A 186 20.12 -2.33 -5.01
CA ASP A 186 20.31 -3.14 -6.21
C ASP A 186 19.56 -4.46 -6.02
N LEU A 187 18.57 -4.68 -6.88
CA LEU A 187 17.68 -5.84 -6.84
C LEU A 187 17.90 -6.80 -8.02
N SER A 188 18.99 -6.62 -8.77
CA SER A 188 19.31 -7.40 -9.96
C SER A 188 19.30 -8.91 -9.70
N GLN A 189 19.93 -9.35 -8.59
CA GLN A 189 19.95 -10.75 -8.18
C GLN A 189 18.58 -11.28 -7.78
N MET A 190 17.75 -10.44 -7.15
CA MET A 190 16.40 -10.82 -6.75
C MET A 190 15.49 -10.97 -7.98
N LEU A 191 15.60 -10.05 -8.95
CA LEU A 191 14.94 -10.18 -10.25
C LEU A 191 15.36 -11.46 -10.96
N LEU A 192 16.67 -11.71 -11.09
CA LEU A 192 17.18 -12.93 -11.74
C LEU A 192 16.60 -14.19 -11.08
N SER A 193 16.62 -14.25 -9.74
CA SER A 193 16.08 -15.40 -9.00
C SER A 193 14.59 -15.63 -9.27
N ALA A 194 13.80 -14.56 -9.46
CA ALA A 194 12.39 -14.66 -9.78
C ALA A 194 12.17 -15.22 -11.19
N PHE A 195 12.95 -14.75 -12.17
CA PHE A 195 12.86 -15.22 -13.56
C PHE A 195 13.32 -16.67 -13.72
N VAL A 196 14.40 -17.06 -13.03
CA VAL A 196 14.87 -18.46 -12.96
C VAL A 196 13.79 -19.35 -12.32
N ALA A 197 13.26 -18.96 -11.16
CA ALA A 197 12.23 -19.75 -10.48
C ALA A 197 10.92 -19.85 -11.26
N CYS A 198 10.60 -18.85 -12.09
CA CYS A 198 9.46 -18.90 -12.99
C CYS A 198 9.72 -19.73 -14.26
N GLY A 199 10.93 -20.24 -14.47
CA GLY A 199 11.30 -21.02 -15.65
C GLY A 199 11.44 -20.17 -16.92
N GLU A 200 11.68 -18.86 -16.78
CA GLU A 200 11.87 -17.95 -17.90
C GLU A 200 13.36 -17.82 -18.30
N VAL A 201 14.28 -18.38 -17.49
CA VAL A 201 15.71 -18.54 -17.79
C VAL A 201 15.99 -20.04 -17.72
N VAL A 202 16.43 -20.62 -18.85
CA VAL A 202 16.43 -22.08 -19.04
C VAL A 202 17.83 -22.71 -18.90
N ASP A 203 18.92 -21.97 -19.19
CA ASP A 203 20.29 -22.51 -19.20
C ASP A 203 21.28 -21.70 -18.36
N ASP A 204 22.24 -22.38 -17.72
CA ASP A 204 23.32 -21.80 -16.90
C ASP A 204 24.25 -20.89 -17.72
N ASP A 205 24.46 -21.19 -19.01
CA ASP A 205 25.25 -20.36 -19.93
C ASP A 205 24.55 -19.02 -20.24
N GLY A 206 23.22 -18.99 -20.17
CA GLY A 206 22.43 -17.77 -20.35
C GLY A 206 22.32 -16.92 -19.09
N LEU A 207 22.67 -17.44 -17.91
CA LEU A 207 22.52 -16.78 -16.61
C LEU A 207 23.46 -15.59 -16.43
N TRP A 208 24.70 -15.72 -16.92
CA TRP A 208 25.77 -14.74 -16.72
C TRP A 208 25.63 -13.50 -17.63
N ASP A 209 24.98 -13.65 -18.78
CA ASP A 209 24.69 -12.57 -19.74
C ASP A 209 23.21 -12.11 -19.71
N PHE A 210 22.40 -12.62 -18.77
CA PHE A 210 20.97 -12.29 -18.70
C PHE A 210 20.74 -10.88 -18.16
N ASP A 211 20.64 -9.90 -19.04
CA ASP A 211 20.04 -8.62 -18.70
C ASP A 211 18.51 -8.75 -18.69
N CYS A 212 17.96 -9.00 -17.49
CA CYS A 212 16.51 -9.08 -17.25
C CYS A 212 15.74 -7.93 -17.90
N LEU A 213 16.28 -6.70 -17.85
CA LEU A 213 15.59 -5.49 -18.29
C LEU A 213 15.53 -5.35 -19.80
N GLN A 214 16.53 -5.88 -20.53
CA GLN A 214 16.57 -5.83 -21.99
C GLN A 214 15.96 -7.07 -22.65
N SER A 215 15.70 -8.13 -21.87
CA SER A 215 15.25 -9.42 -22.39
C SER A 215 13.85 -9.44 -23.01
N GLY A 216 12.98 -8.46 -22.68
CA GLY A 216 11.57 -8.45 -23.08
C GLY A 216 10.74 -9.61 -22.50
N LYS A 217 11.29 -10.40 -21.57
CA LYS A 217 10.58 -11.52 -20.94
C LYS A 217 9.63 -11.03 -19.85
N SER A 218 8.55 -11.77 -19.63
CA SER A 218 7.57 -11.50 -18.58
C SER A 218 7.19 -12.76 -17.81
N VAL A 219 7.03 -12.62 -16.49
CA VAL A 219 6.64 -13.70 -15.58
C VAL A 219 5.13 -13.66 -15.33
N SER A 220 4.47 -14.81 -15.22
CA SER A 220 3.06 -14.82 -14.82
C SER A 220 2.93 -14.51 -13.32
N LEU A 221 1.88 -13.76 -12.96
CA LEU A 221 1.64 -13.39 -11.56
C LEU A 221 1.44 -14.60 -10.64
N GLN A 222 0.89 -15.69 -11.18
CA GLN A 222 0.73 -16.94 -10.42
C GLN A 222 2.08 -17.53 -10.04
N LYS A 223 3.02 -17.66 -11.00
CA LYS A 223 4.38 -18.16 -10.72
C LYS A 223 5.12 -17.20 -9.79
N LEU A 224 4.97 -15.90 -10.01
CA LEU A 224 5.56 -14.87 -9.16
C LEU A 224 5.05 -14.93 -7.71
N CYS A 225 3.75 -15.15 -7.51
CA CYS A 225 3.16 -15.35 -6.18
C CYS A 225 3.79 -16.56 -5.48
N VAL A 226 3.99 -17.67 -6.19
CA VAL A 226 4.66 -18.87 -5.63
C VAL A 226 6.10 -18.54 -5.24
N TRP A 227 6.85 -17.87 -6.12
CA TRP A 227 8.23 -17.44 -5.83
C TRP A 227 8.31 -16.50 -4.61
N LEU A 228 7.39 -15.54 -4.48
CA LEU A 228 7.33 -14.64 -3.32
C LEU A 228 7.10 -15.41 -2.02
N LEU A 229 6.22 -16.41 -2.04
CA LEU A 229 5.92 -17.24 -0.86
C LEU A 229 7.13 -18.05 -0.40
N THR A 230 7.96 -18.52 -1.33
CA THR A 230 9.11 -19.38 -1.02
C THR A 230 10.39 -18.58 -0.74
N THR A 231 10.60 -17.46 -1.42
CA THR A 231 11.88 -16.75 -1.43
C THR A 231 11.86 -15.49 -0.58
N ALA A 232 10.75 -14.73 -0.61
CA ALA A 232 10.66 -13.44 0.04
C ALA A 232 9.27 -13.17 0.66
N PRO A 233 8.80 -14.03 1.60
CA PRO A 233 7.45 -13.93 2.15
C PRO A 233 7.22 -12.62 2.94
N GLY A 234 8.29 -11.97 3.40
CA GLY A 234 8.23 -10.65 4.04
C GLY A 234 7.63 -9.56 3.14
N LEU A 235 7.84 -9.64 1.82
CA LEU A 235 7.31 -8.65 0.87
C LEU A 235 5.79 -8.64 0.84
N LEU A 236 5.12 -9.77 1.11
CA LEU A 236 3.66 -9.83 1.17
C LEU A 236 3.08 -9.05 2.35
N ASN A 237 3.91 -8.71 3.33
CA ASN A 237 3.52 -7.92 4.50
C ASN A 237 3.89 -6.45 4.40
N CYS A 238 4.57 -6.00 3.34
CA CYS A 238 5.06 -4.62 3.24
C CYS A 238 3.91 -3.59 3.28
N PHE A 239 2.80 -3.86 2.59
CA PHE A 239 1.65 -2.94 2.54
C PHE A 239 0.84 -2.93 3.85
N PRO A 240 0.45 -4.08 4.45
CA PRO A 240 -0.16 -4.10 5.78
C PRO A 240 0.72 -3.45 6.85
N TYR A 241 2.03 -3.70 6.81
CA TYR A 241 3.00 -3.08 7.71
C TYR A 241 3.02 -1.56 7.54
N PHE A 242 3.14 -1.08 6.29
CA PHE A 242 3.09 0.34 5.97
C PHE A 242 1.83 1.03 6.50
N LEU A 243 0.66 0.43 6.26
CA LEU A 243 -0.62 1.00 6.72
C LEU A 243 -0.68 1.09 8.25
N ARG A 244 -0.28 0.02 8.95
CA ARG A 244 -0.21 -0.02 10.42
C ARG A 244 0.70 1.06 10.98
N GLU A 245 1.89 1.25 10.39
CA GLU A 245 2.82 2.27 10.85
C GLU A 245 2.28 3.69 10.61
N LYS A 246 1.62 3.95 9.46
CA LYS A 246 0.94 5.23 9.21
C LYS A 246 -0.14 5.50 10.25
N ILE A 247 -1.02 4.53 10.51
CA ILE A 247 -2.09 4.66 11.51
C ILE A 247 -1.51 4.91 12.90
N ARG A 248 -0.47 4.17 13.29
CA ARG A 248 0.21 4.38 14.57
C ARG A 248 0.81 5.79 14.66
N ALA A 249 1.49 6.24 13.61
CA ALA A 249 2.07 7.58 13.58
C ALA A 249 1.01 8.67 13.75
N ILE A 250 -0.14 8.55 13.09
CA ILE A 250 -1.27 9.48 13.22
C ILE A 250 -1.79 9.48 14.66
N ALA A 251 -2.06 8.30 15.22
CA ALA A 251 -2.59 8.13 16.58
C ALA A 251 -1.66 8.74 17.66
N VAL A 252 -0.35 8.53 17.52
CA VAL A 252 0.66 8.94 18.51
C VAL A 252 1.12 10.39 18.31
N SER A 253 1.10 10.91 17.08
CA SER A 253 1.57 12.27 16.80
C SER A 253 0.80 13.30 17.64
N GLY A 254 1.45 13.92 18.63
CA GLY A 254 0.94 15.16 19.22
C GLY A 254 0.81 16.19 18.11
N VAL A 255 -0.36 16.81 17.95
CA VAL A 255 -0.70 17.75 16.87
C VAL A 255 0.51 18.59 16.46
N SER A 256 1.07 18.31 15.29
CA SER A 256 2.00 19.21 14.61
C SER A 256 1.52 19.35 13.18
N ARG A 257 0.68 20.38 13.01
CA ARG A 257 0.24 20.97 11.74
C ARG A 257 1.39 21.02 10.73
N CYS A 258 1.19 20.37 9.58
CA CYS A 258 1.74 20.85 8.31
C CYS A 258 0.58 21.30 7.41
N ILE A 259 -0.21 22.25 7.91
CA ILE A 259 -0.94 23.20 7.07
C ILE A 259 -0.31 24.57 7.33
N LYS A 260 0.82 24.82 6.69
CA LYS A 260 1.21 26.16 6.25
C LYS A 260 1.13 26.06 4.72
N GLY A 261 0.05 26.45 4.08
CA GLY A 261 -0.36 27.85 4.01
C GLY A 261 0.58 28.61 3.08
N LYS A 262 0.60 28.28 1.78
CA LYS A 262 1.06 29.21 0.74
C LYS A 262 -0.16 29.74 0.01
N PHE A 263 -0.89 30.63 0.67
CA PHE A 263 -1.50 31.76 -0.01
C PHE A 263 -0.53 32.93 0.19
N LYS A 264 0.16 33.32 -0.87
CA LYS A 264 0.66 34.69 -1.01
C LYS A 264 0.07 35.24 -2.29
N GLN A 265 -0.52 36.42 -2.12
CA GLN A 265 -1.04 37.33 -3.14
C GLN A 265 -0.02 37.60 -4.23
#